data_AF-A0A950LSN7-F1
#
_entry.id   AF-A0A950LSN7-F1
#
_cell.length_a   1.000
_cell.length_b   1.000
_cell.length_c   1.000
_cell.angle_alpha   90.00
_cell.angle_beta   90.00
_cell.angle_gamma   90.00
#
_symmetry.space_group_name_H-M   'P 1'
#
loop_
_entity.id
_entity.type
_entity.pdbx_description
1 polymer ?
#
loop_
_entity_poly.entity_id
_entity_poly.type
_entity_poly.pdbx_seq_one_letter_code
_entity_poly.pdbx_strand_id
1 'polypeptide(L)' 'MASNNKVIITCAVTGAIHTPSMSPHLPVTADEIAAAAIEAAEAGAAIV' A
#
# COMPACT_ATOMS: atom_id res chain seq x y z
N MET A 1 6.43 26.71 -0.63
CA MET A 1 6.06 25.34 -1.08
C MET A 1 6.00 25.36 -2.60
N ALA A 2 6.64 24.39 -3.27
CA ALA A 2 6.56 24.29 -4.73
C ALA A 2 5.17 23.78 -5.14
N SER A 3 4.49 24.46 -6.05
CA SER A 3 3.23 23.98 -6.64
C SER A 3 3.56 22.97 -7.73
N ASN A 4 3.57 21.68 -7.39
CA ASN A 4 3.71 20.61 -8.37
C ASN A 4 2.34 20.05 -8.73
N ASN A 5 2.00 20.04 -10.03
CA ASN A 5 0.72 19.51 -10.53
C ASN A 5 0.69 17.98 -10.58
N LYS A 6 1.79 17.31 -10.22
CA LYS A 6 1.86 15.85 -10.06
C LYS A 6 1.92 15.51 -8.57
N VAL A 7 0.88 14.82 -8.11
CA VAL A 7 0.76 14.35 -6.72
C VAL A 7 1.38 12.97 -6.60
N ILE A 8 2.21 12.76 -5.58
CA ILE A 8 2.73 11.44 -5.23
C ILE A 8 1.73 10.79 -4.28
N ILE A 9 1.21 9.63 -4.68
CA ILE A 9 0.37 8.79 -3.84
C ILE A 9 1.24 7.64 -3.33
N THR A 10 1.42 7.55 -2.01
CA THR A 10 2.14 6.46 -1.37
C THR A 10 1.16 5.50 -0.70
N CYS A 11 1.34 4.19 -0.90
CA CYS A 11 0.54 3.17 -0.24
C CYS A 11 1.41 2.34 0.72
N ALA A 12 1.19 2.49 2.04
CA ALA A 12 1.81 1.60 3.02
C ALA A 12 0.95 0.36 3.22
N VAL A 13 1.33 -0.75 2.58
CA VAL A 13 0.42 -1.91 2.36
C VAL A 13 0.04 -2.71 3.60
N THR A 14 0.89 -2.82 4.63
CA THR A 14 0.58 -3.63 5.84
C THR A 14 1.06 -2.99 7.15
N GLY A 15 2.26 -2.39 7.15
CA GLY A 15 2.81 -1.73 8.34
C GLY A 15 3.08 -2.69 9.51
N ALA A 16 3.01 -2.18 10.75
CA ALA A 16 3.29 -2.95 11.97
C ALA A 16 2.30 -2.68 13.13
N ILE A 17 1.21 -1.95 12.87
CA ILE A 17 0.24 -1.55 13.91
C ILE A 17 -0.97 -2.49 13.94
N HIS A 18 -1.53 -2.81 12.77
CA HIS A 18 -2.66 -3.73 12.69
C HIS A 18 -2.21 -5.19 12.84
N THR A 19 -3.07 -6.00 13.44
CA THR A 19 -2.86 -7.45 13.58
C THR A 19 -3.86 -8.24 12.74
N PRO A 20 -3.56 -9.50 12.36
CA PRO A 20 -4.46 -10.30 11.50
C PRO A 20 -5.88 -10.47 12.05
N SER A 21 -6.07 -10.42 13.37
CA SER A 21 -7.40 -10.50 14.00
C SER A 21 -8.27 -9.25 13.77
N MET A 22 -7.68 -8.12 13.36
CA MET A 22 -8.41 -6.87 13.16
C MET A 22 -9.05 -6.77 11.78
N SER A 23 -8.50 -7.46 10.76
CA SER A 23 -9.03 -7.46 9.41
C SER A 23 -8.63 -8.73 8.65
N PRO A 24 -9.57 -9.39 7.95
CA PRO A 24 -9.25 -10.51 7.07
C PRO A 24 -8.52 -10.07 5.79
N HIS A 25 -8.42 -8.77 5.54
CA HIS A 25 -7.76 -8.19 4.35
C HIS A 25 -6.35 -7.66 4.65
N LEU A 26 -5.83 -7.83 5.86
CA LEU A 26 -4.46 -7.42 6.17
C LEU A 26 -3.49 -8.35 5.44
N PRO A 27 -2.61 -7.86 4.54
CA PRO A 27 -1.61 -8.71 3.89
C PRO A 27 -0.58 -9.16 4.92
N VAL A 28 -0.36 -10.47 5.07
CA VAL A 28 0.56 -11.03 6.08
C VAL A 28 1.69 -11.81 5.42
N THR A 29 1.38 -12.59 4.39
CA THR A 29 2.39 -13.40 3.70
C THR A 29 3.14 -12.57 2.66
N ALA A 30 4.34 -13.03 2.26
CA ALA A 30 5.13 -12.35 1.24
C ALA A 30 4.37 -12.22 -0.10
N ASP A 31 3.63 -13.26 -0.48
CA ASP A 31 2.86 -13.28 -1.73
C ASP A 31 1.67 -12.32 -1.67
N GLU A 32 0.96 -12.25 -0.54
CA GLU A 32 -0.12 -11.27 -0.32
C GLU A 32 0.39 -9.83 -0.35
N ILE A 33 1.53 -9.57 0.28
CA ILE A 33 2.16 -8.25 0.29
C ILE A 33 2.57 -7.84 -1.13
N ALA A 34 3.17 -8.76 -1.90
CA ALA A 34 3.55 -8.52 -3.29
C ALA A 34 2.33 -8.23 -4.17
N ALA A 35 1.26 -9.04 -4.04
CA ALA A 35 0.02 -8.84 -4.79
C ALA A 35 -0.61 -7.47 -4.47
N ALA A 36 -0.75 -7.13 -3.18
CA ALA A 36 -1.33 -5.86 -2.76
C ALA A 36 -0.49 -4.65 -3.22
N ALA A 37 0.84 -4.76 -3.21
CA ALA A 37 1.73 -3.72 -3.71
C ALA A 37 1.57 -3.50 -5.23
N ILE A 38 1.44 -4.58 -6.00
CA ILE A 38 1.20 -4.51 -7.45
C ILE A 38 -0.16 -3.88 -7.73
N GLU A 39 -1.22 -4.34 -7.06
CA GLU A 39 -2.58 -3.79 -7.20
C GLU A 39 -2.61 -2.29 -6.85
N ALA A 40 -1.92 -1.88 -5.77
CA ALA A 40 -1.81 -0.47 -5.40
C ALA A 40 -1.11 0.37 -6.48
N ALA A 41 -0.03 -0.15 -7.07
CA ALA A 41 0.68 0.52 -8.15
C ALA A 41 -0.19 0.65 -9.42
N GLU A 42 -0.90 -0.40 -9.81
CA GLU A 42 -1.83 -0.39 -10.95
C GLU A 42 -3.00 0.59 -10.72
N ALA A 43 -3.45 0.74 -9.47
CA ALA A 43 -4.44 1.73 -9.07
C ALA A 43 -3.92 3.18 -9.05
N GLY A 44 -2.61 3.39 -9.21
CA GLY A 44 -1.99 4.71 -9.33
C GLY A 44 -1.10 5.14 -8.16
N ALA A 45 -0.76 4.24 -7.23
CA ALA A 45 0.28 4.51 -6.24
C ALA A 45 1.64 4.66 -6.93
N ALA A 46 2.32 5.77 -6.67
CA ALA A 46 3.65 6.04 -7.19
C ALA A 46 4.75 5.39 -6.33
N ILE A 47 4.45 5.06 -5.08
CA ILE A 47 5.35 4.44 -4.10
C ILE A 47 4.54 3.44 -3.26
N VAL A 48 5.13 2.28 -2.96
CA VAL A 48 4.59 1.21 -2.09
C VAL A 48 5.59 0.83 -1.01
#